data_AF-A0A9E3BNW3-F1
#
_entry.id   AF-A0A9E3BNW3-F1
#
_cell.length_a   1.000
_cell.length_b   1.000
_cell.length_c   1.000
_cell.angle_alpha   90.00
_cell.angle_beta   90.00
_cell.angle_gamma   90.00
#
_symmetry.space_group_name_H-M   'P 1'
#
loop_
_entity.id
_entity.type
_entity.pdbx_description
1 polymer ?
#
loop_
_entity_poly.entity_id
_entity_poly.type
_entity_poly.pdbx_seq_one_letter_code
_entity_poly.pdbx_strand_id
1 'polypeptide(L)'
;MSDAKSKKSITSHATSAAGIFEAGQSTNTPLTPNSNAVASASGDSNDDTTVAFQYNNITTYWSPTVSSATTDVSLGANRGNGVVTFVKGLTVSYLAQAAGMYTVVVSGTIVDSGSEYTLTGRSLGSFPQKGPK
;
A
#
# COMPACT_ATOMS: atom_id res chain seq x y z
N MET A 1 10.02 1.70 52.99
CA MET A 1 10.26 0.38 52.39
C MET A 1 8.94 -0.37 52.50
N SER A 2 8.08 -0.25 51.48
CA SER A 2 7.87 -1.26 50.41
C SER A 2 7.09 -2.46 50.99
N ASP A 3 5.93 -2.91 50.50
CA ASP A 3 5.58 -3.15 49.10
C ASP A 3 4.07 -3.28 48.86
N ALA A 4 3.74 -3.03 47.59
CA ALA A 4 2.41 -2.95 47.02
C ALA A 4 1.71 -4.31 46.84
N LYS A 5 0.39 -4.25 46.92
CA LYS A 5 -0.60 -5.29 46.59
C LYS A 5 -0.40 -5.78 45.13
N SER A 6 0.16 -6.98 44.96
CA SER A 6 0.37 -7.62 43.67
C SER A 6 -0.96 -8.00 43.00
N LYS A 7 -1.15 -7.53 41.77
CA LYS A 7 -2.33 -7.75 40.93
C LYS A 7 -2.35 -9.19 40.41
N LYS A 8 -3.55 -9.78 40.44
CA LYS A 8 -3.91 -11.08 39.89
C LYS A 8 -3.48 -11.15 38.42
N SER A 9 -2.49 -11.99 38.12
CA SER A 9 -2.05 -12.31 36.77
C SER A 9 -3.18 -13.02 36.04
N ILE A 10 -3.75 -12.38 35.02
CA ILE A 10 -4.67 -13.02 34.08
C ILE A 10 -3.78 -13.55 32.96
N THR A 11 -3.42 -14.82 33.05
CA THR A 11 -2.84 -15.57 31.94
C THR A 11 -3.90 -15.65 30.85
N SER A 12 -3.80 -14.81 29.81
CA SER A 12 -4.51 -15.05 28.57
C SER A 12 -3.86 -16.25 27.89
N HIS A 13 -4.60 -17.36 27.88
CA HIS A 13 -4.32 -18.46 26.96
C HIS A 13 -4.58 -17.94 25.55
N ALA A 14 -3.51 -17.63 24.81
CA ALA A 14 -3.59 -17.39 23.38
C ALA A 14 -3.91 -18.73 22.69
N THR A 15 -5.20 -18.99 22.48
CA THR A 15 -5.66 -20.02 21.55
C THR A 15 -5.27 -19.58 20.14
N SER A 16 -4.53 -20.43 19.43
CA SER A 16 -4.08 -20.19 18.06
C SER A 16 -5.24 -20.16 17.06
N ALA A 17 -5.04 -19.43 15.95
CA ALA A 17 -5.80 -19.43 14.68
C ALA A 17 -7.00 -18.47 14.52
N ALA A 18 -6.67 -17.20 14.26
CA ALA A 18 -7.12 -16.42 13.10
C ALA A 18 -6.24 -15.17 13.07
N GLY A 19 -5.46 -14.94 12.01
CA GLY A 19 -4.67 -13.73 11.89
C GLY A 19 -5.59 -12.53 11.97
N ILE A 20 -5.53 -11.78 13.05
CA ILE A 20 -6.28 -10.54 13.20
C ILE A 20 -5.73 -9.61 12.13
N PHE A 21 -6.52 -9.30 11.11
CA PHE A 21 -6.14 -8.26 10.17
C PHE A 21 -6.26 -6.91 10.90
N GLU A 22 -5.12 -6.28 11.16
CA GLU A 22 -5.09 -4.89 11.63
C GLU A 22 -5.40 -3.99 10.42
N ALA A 23 -6.57 -3.35 10.45
CA ALA A 23 -6.90 -2.30 9.50
C ALA A 23 -5.79 -1.24 9.45
N GLY A 24 -5.39 -0.81 8.25
CA GLY A 24 -4.36 0.22 8.08
C GLY A 24 -2.92 -0.31 7.97
N GLN A 25 -2.71 -1.58 7.60
CA GLN A 25 -1.39 -2.02 7.13
C GLN A 25 -0.95 -1.15 5.95
N SER A 26 0.25 -0.60 6.05
CA SER A 26 0.84 0.21 4.99
C SER A 26 2.25 -0.23 4.63
N THR A 27 2.60 -0.06 3.37
CA THR A 27 3.93 -0.31 2.83
C THR A 27 4.42 0.95 2.12
N ASN A 28 5.59 1.44 2.50
CA ASN A 28 6.27 2.53 1.80
C ASN A 28 7.35 1.94 0.88
N THR A 29 7.20 2.15 -0.43
CA THR A 29 8.07 1.59 -1.46
C THR A 29 8.79 2.71 -2.19
N PRO A 30 10.13 2.83 -2.09
CA PRO A 30 10.91 3.68 -2.98
C PRO A 30 10.74 3.25 -4.44
N LEU A 31 10.47 4.21 -5.33
CA LEU A 31 10.26 3.97 -6.76
C LEU A 31 11.42 4.48 -7.60
N THR A 32 11.90 5.69 -7.28
CA THR A 32 13.06 6.36 -7.88
C THR A 32 13.84 7.09 -6.78
N PRO A 33 15.00 7.72 -7.06
CA PRO A 33 15.77 8.41 -6.02
C PRO A 33 14.99 9.44 -5.20
N ASN A 34 14.06 10.17 -5.84
CA ASN A 34 13.29 11.24 -5.20
C ASN A 34 11.79 10.91 -5.04
N SER A 35 11.36 9.68 -5.32
CA SER A 35 9.93 9.32 -5.26
C SER A 35 9.66 7.98 -4.59
N ASN A 36 8.47 7.90 -4.01
CA ASN A 36 7.98 6.71 -3.31
C ASN A 36 6.47 6.55 -3.51
N ALA A 37 5.96 5.36 -3.25
CA ALA A 37 4.54 5.08 -3.11
C ALA A 37 4.25 4.50 -1.73
N VAL A 38 3.22 5.03 -1.07
CA VAL A 38 2.70 4.49 0.18
C VAL A 38 1.36 3.81 -0.10
N ALA A 39 1.34 2.48 -0.08
CA ALA A 39 0.11 1.70 -0.23
C ALA A 39 -0.47 1.39 1.16
N SER A 40 -1.74 1.71 1.38
CA SER A 40 -2.45 1.51 2.65
C SER A 40 -3.74 0.73 2.42
N ALA A 41 -3.78 -0.50 2.91
CA ALA A 41 -4.95 -1.37 2.82
C ALA A 41 -5.97 -1.04 3.93
N SER A 42 -7.24 -0.87 3.55
CA SER A 42 -8.32 -0.48 4.46
C SER A 42 -8.73 -1.61 5.40
N GLY A 43 -8.70 -2.87 4.93
CA GLY A 43 -9.27 -4.01 5.65
C GLY A 43 -10.78 -4.13 5.63
N ASP A 44 -11.44 -3.43 4.71
CA ASP A 44 -12.85 -3.70 4.44
C ASP A 44 -13.02 -4.95 3.56
N SER A 45 -14.27 -5.33 3.32
CA SER A 45 -14.63 -6.50 2.50
C SER A 45 -14.39 -6.29 1.00
N ASN A 46 -14.07 -5.08 0.56
CA ASN A 46 -13.82 -4.77 -0.83
C ASN A 46 -12.32 -4.84 -1.17
N ASP A 47 -11.47 -4.98 -0.16
CA ASP A 47 -10.02 -4.91 -0.24
C ASP A 47 -9.52 -3.55 -0.76
N ASP A 48 -10.16 -2.46 -0.35
CA ASP A 48 -9.76 -1.13 -0.81
C ASP A 48 -8.32 -0.82 -0.37
N THR A 49 -7.47 -0.49 -1.33
CA THR A 49 -6.10 -0.03 -1.09
C THR A 49 -5.89 1.33 -1.73
N THR A 50 -5.59 2.33 -0.89
CA THR A 50 -5.19 3.65 -1.38
C THR A 50 -3.69 3.71 -1.52
N VAL A 51 -3.19 4.19 -2.65
CA VAL A 51 -1.76 4.34 -2.92
C VAL A 51 -1.42 5.81 -3.07
N ALA A 52 -0.58 6.38 -2.22
CA ALA A 52 -0.12 7.76 -2.34
C ALA A 52 1.26 7.82 -3.03
N PHE A 53 1.32 8.37 -4.24
CA PHE A 53 2.56 8.63 -4.96
C PHE A 53 3.14 9.98 -4.56
N GLN A 54 4.35 9.96 -4.01
CA GLN A 54 4.95 11.09 -3.31
C GLN A 54 6.33 11.47 -3.86
N TYR A 55 6.65 12.75 -3.75
CA TYR A 55 8.01 13.26 -3.81
C TYR A 55 8.60 13.30 -2.38
N ASN A 56 9.77 12.70 -2.20
CA ASN A 56 10.54 12.69 -0.96
C ASN A 56 9.74 12.34 0.31
N ASN A 57 8.77 11.43 0.22
CA ASN A 57 7.87 11.04 1.32
C ASN A 57 7.03 12.20 1.91
N ILE A 58 6.89 13.32 1.20
CA ILE A 58 6.25 14.53 1.75
C ILE A 58 5.06 14.95 0.90
N THR A 59 5.26 15.16 -0.41
CA THR A 59 4.23 15.76 -1.26
C THR A 59 3.58 14.71 -2.14
N THR A 60 2.30 14.45 -1.91
CA THR A 60 1.49 13.54 -2.72
C THR A 60 1.01 14.22 -4.01
N TYR A 61 1.24 13.56 -5.15
CA TYR A 61 0.83 14.06 -6.47
C TYR A 61 -0.32 13.27 -7.09
N TRP A 62 -0.50 12.02 -6.69
CA TRP A 62 -1.56 11.15 -7.17
C TRP A 62 -1.89 10.09 -6.12
N SER A 63 -3.19 9.87 -5.87
CA SER A 63 -3.69 8.94 -4.86
C SER A 63 -4.80 8.03 -5.39
N PRO A 64 -4.50 7.08 -6.29
CA PRO A 64 -5.51 6.13 -6.75
C PRO A 64 -5.91 5.17 -5.63
N THR A 65 -7.13 4.64 -5.77
CA THR A 65 -7.62 3.53 -4.96
C THR A 65 -7.91 2.36 -5.88
N VAL A 66 -7.35 1.19 -5.57
CA VAL A 66 -7.68 -0.08 -6.22
C VAL A 66 -8.38 -0.99 -5.24
N SER A 67 -9.15 -1.94 -5.77
CA SER A 67 -9.90 -2.90 -4.97
C SER A 67 -10.19 -4.15 -5.79
N SER A 68 -10.85 -5.14 -5.16
CA SER A 68 -11.35 -6.32 -5.87
C SER A 68 -12.37 -5.99 -6.98
N ALA A 69 -13.05 -4.84 -6.89
CA ALA A 69 -14.02 -4.37 -7.89
C ALA A 69 -13.42 -3.39 -8.91
N THR A 70 -12.43 -2.59 -8.50
CA THR A 70 -11.71 -1.66 -9.37
C THR A 70 -10.24 -2.07 -9.40
N THR A 71 -9.92 -3.02 -10.28
CA THR A 71 -8.61 -3.66 -10.27
C THR A 71 -7.51 -2.80 -10.86
N ASP A 72 -7.83 -1.90 -11.79
CA ASP A 72 -6.83 -1.08 -12.48
C ASP A 72 -7.23 0.39 -12.46
N VAL A 73 -6.30 1.24 -12.07
CA VAL A 73 -6.46 2.70 -12.13
C VAL A 73 -5.24 3.31 -12.78
N SER A 74 -5.47 4.06 -13.86
CA SER A 74 -4.41 4.70 -14.64
C SER A 74 -4.43 6.22 -14.47
N LEU A 75 -3.24 6.80 -14.38
CA LEU A 75 -3.06 8.24 -14.28
C LEU A 75 -3.41 8.93 -15.61
N GLY A 76 -4.44 9.76 -15.62
CA GLY A 76 -4.98 10.36 -16.85
C GLY A 76 -4.14 11.51 -17.44
N ALA A 77 -3.25 12.12 -16.66
CA ALA A 77 -2.38 13.20 -17.08
C ALA A 77 -1.11 13.25 -16.20
N ASN A 78 -0.01 13.78 -16.74
CA ASN A 78 1.24 13.93 -15.97
C ASN A 78 1.01 14.72 -14.68
N ARG A 79 1.63 14.28 -13.57
CA ARG A 79 1.59 14.95 -12.26
C ARG A 79 3.00 15.03 -11.68
N GLY A 80 3.37 16.15 -11.05
CA GLY A 80 4.71 16.30 -10.49
C GLY A 80 5.13 17.74 -10.23
N ASN A 81 6.44 17.96 -10.03
CA ASN A 81 7.05 19.27 -9.75
C ASN A 81 8.26 19.61 -10.64
N GLY A 82 8.42 18.91 -11.78
CA GLY A 82 9.55 19.11 -12.68
C GLY A 82 10.84 18.41 -12.25
N VAL A 83 10.99 18.04 -10.98
CA VAL A 83 12.03 17.09 -10.53
C VAL A 83 11.51 15.68 -10.71
N VAL A 84 10.36 15.37 -10.10
CA VAL A 84 9.66 14.10 -10.29
C VAL A 84 8.39 14.37 -11.09
N THR A 85 8.17 13.56 -12.13
CA THR A 85 6.93 13.53 -12.91
C THR A 85 6.45 12.09 -13.03
N PHE A 86 5.29 11.80 -12.43
CA PHE A 86 4.52 10.59 -12.69
C PHE A 86 3.84 10.77 -14.05
N VAL A 87 4.22 9.94 -15.02
CA VAL A 87 3.80 10.12 -16.42
C VAL A 87 2.39 9.56 -16.63
N LYS A 88 1.60 10.21 -17.48
CA LYS A 88 0.30 9.72 -17.94
C LYS A 88 0.42 8.26 -18.37
N GLY A 89 -0.55 7.43 -17.95
CA GLY A 89 -0.54 6.00 -18.20
C GLY A 89 0.21 5.18 -17.17
N LEU A 90 0.79 5.79 -16.12
CA LEU A 90 1.19 5.06 -14.91
C LEU A 90 -0.06 4.39 -14.31
N THR A 91 -0.01 3.07 -14.14
CA THR A 91 -1.15 2.23 -13.75
C THR A 91 -0.86 1.52 -12.45
N VAL A 92 -1.79 1.60 -11.49
CA VAL A 92 -1.82 0.76 -10.30
C VAL A 92 -2.79 -0.37 -10.54
N SER A 93 -2.36 -1.59 -10.21
CA SER A 93 -3.15 -2.80 -10.39
C SER A 93 -3.27 -3.59 -9.09
N TYR A 94 -4.48 -4.06 -8.80
CA TYR A 94 -4.79 -5.08 -7.81
C TYR A 94 -4.66 -6.45 -8.48
N LEU A 95 -3.86 -7.34 -7.90
CA LEU A 95 -3.68 -8.70 -8.35
C LEU A 95 -4.08 -9.66 -7.24
N ALA A 96 -5.22 -10.35 -7.42
CA ALA A 96 -5.61 -11.43 -6.52
C ALA A 96 -4.54 -12.53 -6.53
N GLN A 97 -4.22 -13.06 -5.35
CA GLN A 97 -3.27 -14.14 -5.16
C GLN A 97 -3.99 -15.36 -4.55
N ALA A 98 -3.33 -16.51 -4.60
CA ALA A 98 -3.79 -17.68 -3.86
C ALA A 98 -3.80 -17.43 -2.35
N ALA A 99 -4.51 -18.30 -1.61
CA ALA A 99 -4.58 -18.28 -0.15
C ALA A 99 -5.17 -17.02 0.49
N GLY A 100 -6.04 -16.29 -0.23
CA GLY A 100 -6.74 -15.13 0.32
C GLY A 100 -5.82 -13.92 0.51
N MET A 101 -4.89 -13.70 -0.42
CA MET A 101 -4.00 -12.55 -0.45
C MET A 101 -4.21 -11.78 -1.75
N TYR A 102 -3.77 -10.54 -1.80
CA TYR A 102 -3.63 -9.78 -3.04
C TYR A 102 -2.35 -8.96 -3.00
N THR A 103 -1.86 -8.59 -4.17
CA THR A 103 -0.69 -7.73 -4.33
C THR A 103 -1.11 -6.50 -5.11
N VAL A 104 -0.68 -5.33 -4.64
CA VAL A 104 -0.80 -4.09 -5.40
C VAL A 104 0.51 -3.84 -6.13
N VAL A 105 0.45 -3.62 -7.43
CA VAL A 105 1.62 -3.34 -8.27
C VAL A 105 1.45 -2.04 -9.03
N VAL A 106 2.56 -1.46 -9.49
CA VAL A 106 2.57 -0.31 -10.39
C VAL A 106 3.40 -0.61 -11.64
N SER A 107 2.90 -0.16 -12.78
CA SER A 107 3.58 -0.19 -14.08
C SER A 107 3.48 1.15 -14.79
N GLY A 108 4.47 1.48 -15.62
CA GLY A 108 4.54 2.72 -16.38
C GLY A 108 5.78 3.54 -16.07
N THR A 109 5.79 4.81 -16.45
CA THR A 109 7.00 5.62 -16.43
C THR A 109 6.96 6.71 -15.36
N ILE A 110 8.09 6.93 -14.71
CA ILE A 110 8.37 8.08 -13.86
C ILE A 110 9.61 8.78 -14.43
N VAL A 111 9.52 10.09 -14.65
CA VAL A 111 10.70 10.91 -14.93
C VAL A 111 11.18 11.47 -13.61
N ASP A 112 12.45 11.24 -13.26
CA ASP A 112 13.07 11.77 -12.06
C ASP A 112 14.41 12.42 -12.41
N SER A 113 14.54 13.72 -12.14
CA SER A 113 15.73 14.53 -12.41
C SER A 113 16.18 14.44 -13.88
N GLY A 114 15.20 14.37 -14.80
CA GLY A 114 15.41 14.25 -16.25
C GLY A 114 15.70 12.82 -16.74
N SER A 115 15.83 11.84 -15.85
CA SER A 115 16.00 10.42 -16.23
C SER A 115 14.66 9.70 -16.24
N GLU A 116 14.42 8.86 -17.25
CA GLU A 116 13.23 8.01 -17.33
C GLU A 116 13.43 6.69 -16.60
N TYR A 117 12.48 6.35 -15.73
CA TYR A 117 12.40 5.09 -15.01
C TYR A 117 11.13 4.35 -15.42
N THR A 118 11.28 3.23 -16.10
CA THR A 118 10.14 2.38 -16.49
C THR A 118 9.95 1.29 -15.44
N LEU A 119 8.81 1.33 -14.75
CA LEU A 119 8.37 0.32 -13.80
C LEU A 119 7.55 -0.74 -14.53
N THR A 120 7.81 -2.01 -14.24
CA THR A 120 7.07 -3.14 -14.80
C THR A 120 6.65 -4.05 -13.66
N GLY A 121 5.37 -3.98 -13.26
CA GLY A 121 4.80 -4.79 -12.19
C GLY A 121 5.52 -4.62 -10.85
N ARG A 122 6.01 -3.42 -10.54
CA ARG A 122 6.72 -3.14 -9.29
C ARG A 122 5.73 -3.32 -8.13
N SER A 123 5.99 -4.29 -7.25
CA SER A 123 5.16 -4.50 -6.06
C SER A 123 5.22 -3.31 -5.11
N LEU A 124 4.05 -2.88 -4.65
CA LEU A 124 3.85 -1.84 -3.65
C LEU A 124 3.43 -2.41 -2.28
N GLY A 125 3.15 -3.72 -2.23
CA GLY A 125 2.72 -4.42 -1.02
C GLY A 125 1.83 -5.63 -1.35
N SER A 126 1.82 -6.59 -0.43
CA SER A 126 0.88 -7.71 -0.44
C SER A 126 0.08 -7.70 0.86
N PHE A 127 -1.23 -7.85 0.75
CA PHE A 127 -2.17 -7.71 1.85
C PHE A 127 -3.14 -8.89 1.85
N PRO A 128 -3.64 -9.33 3.00
CA PRO A 128 -4.70 -10.34 3.04
C PRO A 128 -6.00 -9.77 2.50
N GLN A 129 -6.68 -10.57 1.69
CA GLN A 129 -8.06 -10.34 1.29
C GLN A 129 -8.95 -10.58 2.50
N LYS A 130 -9.90 -9.68 2.73
CA LYS A 130 -10.96 -9.96 3.68
C LYS A 130 -12.05 -10.72 2.93
N GLY A 131 -11.99 -12.04 3.01
CA GLY A 131 -13.01 -12.91 2.42
C GLY A 131 -14.44 -12.48 2.82
N PRO A 132 -15.47 -12.82 2.01
CA PRO A 132 -16.84 -12.57 2.39
C PRO A 132 -17.11 -13.23 3.75
N LYS A 133 -17.69 -12.46 4.67
CA LYS A 133 -18.10 -12.96 5.99
C LYS A 133 -19.09 -14.12 5.87
#